data_AF-A0A814LAX2-F1
#
_entry.id   AF-A0A814LAX2-F1
#
_cell.length_a   1.000
_cell.length_b   1.000
_cell.length_c   1.000
_cell.angle_alpha   90.00
_cell.angle_beta   90.00
_cell.angle_gamma   90.00
#
_symmetry.space_group_name_H-M   'P 1'
#
loop_
_entity.id
_entity.type
_entity.pdbx_description
1 polymer ?
#
loop_
_entity_poly.entity_id
_entity_poly.type
_entity_poly.pdbx_seq_one_letter_code
_entity_poly.pdbx_strand_id
1 'polypeptide(L)'
;MTNGYVKQTIEAPTIVYFAASLFSYQELAGNILLAEAIERVSQGRYKIMLPQNDKQDSDHGKDIRDHNFASIAKCDMILINYNGTEIDSGTVVEQQFTRDLDMPAVIVRTDFRRGGDCNLPFNLMAGYYPRTELVEINAMSELKIADAQVAKHLSIDDRNKQIQIQMADSIARKVLVALDNTITTSPLMPAEHRKQIHEWTITKMGIGPKYAADILASLKEQTVRDFSSRVYQ
;
A
#
# COMPACT_ATOMS: atom_id res chain seq x y z
N MET A 1 -0.14 -45.06 15.37
CA MET A 1 -0.24 -43.61 15.59
C MET A 1 0.77 -42.95 14.68
N THR A 2 0.36 -42.58 13.46
CA THR A 2 1.21 -41.89 12.48
C THR A 2 1.03 -40.39 12.67
N ASN A 3 2.06 -39.71 13.16
CA ASN A 3 2.12 -38.25 13.22
C ASN A 3 2.03 -37.70 11.79
N GLY A 4 0.85 -37.18 11.44
CA GLY A 4 0.65 -36.43 10.21
C GLY A 4 1.36 -35.10 10.33
N TYR A 5 2.52 -34.98 9.69
CA TYR A 5 3.11 -33.68 9.37
C TYR A 5 2.18 -32.99 8.37
N VAL A 6 1.30 -32.13 8.86
CA VAL A 6 0.61 -31.15 8.03
C VAL A 6 1.70 -30.20 7.53
N LYS A 7 2.08 -30.32 6.25
CA LYS A 7 2.79 -29.26 5.55
C LYS A 7 1.89 -28.03 5.63
N GLN A 8 2.24 -27.07 6.48
CA GLN A 8 1.62 -25.75 6.47
C GLN A 8 2.01 -25.13 5.13
N THR A 9 1.10 -25.16 4.17
CA THR A 9 1.27 -24.43 2.91
C THR A 9 1.30 -22.96 3.29
N ILE A 10 2.49 -22.36 3.30
CA ILE A 10 2.59 -20.90 3.45
C ILE A 10 1.97 -20.34 2.17
N GLU A 11 0.75 -19.84 2.28
CA GLU A 11 0.11 -19.12 1.17
C GLU A 11 1.04 -17.98 0.72
N ALA A 12 1.07 -17.73 -0.59
CA ALA A 12 1.88 -16.65 -1.13
C ALA A 12 1.47 -15.32 -0.47
N PRO A 13 2.43 -14.44 -0.15
CA PRO A 13 2.13 -13.18 0.52
C PRO A 13 1.22 -12.30 -0.34
N THR A 14 0.36 -11.51 0.31
CA THR A 14 -0.39 -10.45 -0.36
C THR A 14 0.57 -9.33 -0.72
N ILE A 15 0.63 -8.97 -2.00
CA ILE A 15 1.52 -7.93 -2.50
C ILE A 15 0.79 -6.59 -2.44
N VAL A 16 1.39 -5.59 -1.80
CA VAL A 16 0.82 -4.24 -1.63
C VAL A 16 1.70 -3.21 -2.32
N TYR A 17 1.16 -2.47 -3.28
CA TYR A 17 1.86 -1.32 -3.85
C TYR A 17 1.81 -0.17 -2.85
N PHE A 18 2.96 0.41 -2.49
CA PHE A 18 3.00 1.53 -1.56
C PHE A 18 3.24 2.85 -2.30
N ALA A 19 2.12 3.51 -2.61
CA ALA A 19 2.08 4.83 -3.22
C ALA A 19 2.32 5.90 -2.17
N ALA A 20 3.40 6.66 -2.31
CA ALA A 20 3.80 7.70 -1.38
C ALA A 20 4.71 8.71 -2.08
N SER A 21 4.77 9.93 -1.53
CA SER A 21 5.73 10.94 -1.97
C SER A 21 7.17 10.42 -1.99
N LEU A 22 7.92 10.79 -3.02
CA LEU A 22 9.32 10.38 -3.23
C LEU A 22 10.27 11.59 -3.36
N PHE A 23 9.87 12.77 -2.88
CA PHE A 23 10.57 14.03 -3.18
C PHE A 23 11.78 14.28 -2.27
N SER A 24 11.69 13.86 -1.00
CA SER A 24 12.66 14.19 0.03
C SER A 24 13.27 12.95 0.69
N TYR A 25 14.44 13.16 1.30
CA TYR A 25 15.13 12.13 2.08
C TYR A 25 14.23 11.56 3.19
N GLN A 26 13.48 12.42 3.89
CA GLN A 26 12.60 12.04 4.98
C GLN A 26 11.46 11.14 4.48
N GLU A 27 10.88 11.45 3.32
CA GLU A 27 9.83 10.63 2.71
C GLU A 27 10.37 9.28 2.26
N LEU A 28 11.49 9.26 1.52
CA LEU A 28 12.11 8.02 1.05
C LEU A 28 12.49 7.09 2.20
N ALA A 29 13.16 7.62 3.23
CA ALA A 29 13.53 6.86 4.42
C ALA A 29 12.30 6.39 5.21
N GLY A 30 11.30 7.26 5.37
CA GLY A 30 10.05 6.91 6.06
C GLY A 30 9.28 5.80 5.36
N ASN A 31 9.22 5.83 4.02
CA ASN A 31 8.56 4.80 3.22
C ASN A 31 9.24 3.43 3.40
N ILE A 32 10.58 3.39 3.40
CA ILE A 32 11.35 2.17 3.67
C ILE A 32 11.07 1.63 5.07
N LEU A 33 11.16 2.49 6.09
CA LEU A 33 10.96 2.08 7.49
C LEU A 33 9.55 1.52 7.72
N LEU A 34 8.53 2.16 7.16
CA LEU A 34 7.16 1.67 7.30
C LEU A 34 6.94 0.37 6.52
N ALA A 35 7.48 0.25 5.31
CA ALA A 35 7.39 -0.98 4.52
C ALA A 35 8.00 -2.17 5.28
N GLU A 36 9.23 -2.02 5.79
CA GLU A 36 9.90 -3.05 6.58
C GLU A 36 9.15 -3.39 7.87
N ALA A 37 8.59 -2.39 8.56
CA ALA A 37 7.78 -2.61 9.75
C ALA A 37 6.50 -3.41 9.42
N ILE A 38 5.82 -3.12 8.30
CA ILE A 38 4.64 -3.89 7.88
C ILE A 38 5.01 -5.34 7.54
N GLU A 39 6.07 -5.57 6.75
CA GLU A 39 6.50 -6.94 6.42
C GLU A 39 6.88 -7.73 7.69
N ARG A 40 7.60 -7.09 8.62
CA ARG A 40 8.03 -7.72 9.87
C ARG A 40 6.88 -7.99 10.83
N VAL A 41 6.02 -7.01 11.09
CA VAL A 41 4.89 -7.14 12.03
C VAL A 41 3.83 -8.10 11.49
N SER A 42 3.63 -8.12 10.17
CA SER A 42 2.73 -9.08 9.52
C SER A 42 3.30 -10.49 9.40
N GLN A 43 4.56 -10.72 9.82
CA GLN A 43 5.26 -12.00 9.69
C GLN A 43 5.29 -12.51 8.24
N GLY A 44 5.43 -11.59 7.29
CA GLY A 44 5.49 -11.90 5.87
C GLY A 44 4.13 -12.18 5.21
N ARG A 45 2.99 -12.00 5.90
CA ARG A 45 1.65 -12.07 5.25
C ARG A 45 1.45 -11.00 4.18
N TYR A 46 2.09 -9.84 4.38
CA TYR A 46 2.11 -8.75 3.41
C TYR A 46 3.54 -8.49 2.94
N LYS A 47 3.68 -8.31 1.63
CA LYS A 47 4.91 -7.90 0.95
C LYS A 47 4.69 -6.51 0.38
N ILE A 48 5.55 -5.55 0.73
CA ILE A 48 5.40 -4.16 0.29
C ILE A 48 6.28 -3.92 -0.93
N MET A 49 5.64 -3.50 -2.03
CA MET A 49 6.31 -3.04 -3.23
C MET A 49 6.49 -1.52 -3.16
N LEU A 50 7.74 -1.08 -3.14
CA LEU A 50 8.10 0.34 -3.10
C LEU A 50 8.52 0.79 -4.51
N PRO A 51 7.87 1.83 -5.09
CA PRO A 51 8.24 2.32 -6.41
C PRO A 51 9.69 2.81 -6.49
N GLN A 52 10.25 3.32 -5.39
CA GLN A 52 11.66 3.74 -5.38
C GLN A 52 12.68 2.59 -5.45
N ASN A 53 12.25 1.33 -5.24
CA ASN A 53 13.11 0.15 -5.35
C ASN A 53 13.04 -0.50 -6.73
N ASP A 54 12.02 -0.17 -7.53
CA ASP A 54 11.85 -0.73 -8.86
C ASP A 54 12.92 -0.18 -9.80
N LYS A 55 13.56 -1.08 -10.56
CA LYS A 55 14.55 -0.69 -11.56
C LYS A 55 13.84 -0.04 -12.72
N GLN A 56 14.19 1.22 -12.98
CA GLN A 56 13.73 1.93 -14.17
C GLN A 56 14.68 1.59 -15.33
N ASP A 57 14.12 0.97 -16.38
CA ASP A 57 14.85 0.68 -17.62
C ASP A 57 14.96 1.91 -18.55
N SER A 58 14.28 3.01 -18.21
CA SER A 58 14.13 4.22 -19.02
C SER A 58 14.02 5.46 -18.13
N ASP A 59 14.59 6.58 -18.58
CA ASP A 59 14.45 7.90 -17.97
C ASP A 59 13.30 8.71 -18.62
N HIS A 60 12.64 8.16 -19.64
CA HIS A 60 11.55 8.81 -20.32
C HIS A 60 10.29 8.78 -19.45
N GLY A 61 9.73 9.94 -19.11
CA GLY A 61 8.63 10.07 -18.14
C GLY A 61 7.40 9.22 -18.44
N LYS A 62 7.07 9.00 -19.71
CA LYS A 62 5.97 8.09 -20.10
C LYS A 62 6.26 6.63 -19.73
N ASP A 63 7.50 6.17 -19.92
CA ASP A 63 7.87 4.79 -19.62
C ASP A 63 7.86 4.55 -18.11
N ILE A 64 8.36 5.52 -17.33
CA ILE A 64 8.30 5.48 -15.86
C ILE A 64 6.85 5.38 -15.38
N ARG A 65 5.97 6.24 -15.93
CA ARG A 65 4.54 6.21 -15.60
C ARG A 65 3.89 4.87 -15.94
N ASP A 66 4.11 4.37 -17.16
CA ASP A 66 3.50 3.12 -17.62
C ASP A 66 4.05 1.91 -16.84
N HIS A 67 5.33 1.96 -16.42
CA HIS A 67 5.94 0.99 -15.52
C HIS A 67 5.27 0.98 -14.15
N ASN A 68 5.06 2.15 -13.52
CA ASN A 68 4.36 2.23 -12.24
C ASN A 68 2.94 1.66 -12.31
N PHE A 69 2.19 1.95 -13.38
CA PHE A 69 0.87 1.34 -13.58
C PHE A 69 0.94 -0.19 -13.76
N ALA A 70 1.98 -0.69 -14.44
CA ALA A 70 2.21 -2.13 -14.54
C ALA A 70 2.58 -2.77 -13.19
N SER A 71 3.37 -2.10 -12.35
CA SER A 71 3.68 -2.54 -10.99
C SER A 71 2.43 -2.56 -10.10
N ILE A 72 1.58 -1.52 -10.17
CA ILE A 72 0.28 -1.48 -9.48
C ILE A 72 -0.59 -2.68 -9.86
N ALA A 73 -0.73 -2.96 -11.16
CA ALA A 73 -1.58 -4.05 -11.64
C ALA A 73 -1.09 -5.47 -11.25
N LYS A 74 0.15 -5.60 -10.78
CA LYS A 74 0.71 -6.85 -10.23
C LYS A 74 0.40 -7.01 -8.73
N CYS A 75 0.03 -5.94 -8.05
CA CYS A 75 -0.21 -5.93 -6.61
C CYS A 75 -1.67 -6.23 -6.29
N ASP A 76 -1.92 -6.95 -5.20
CA ASP A 76 -3.27 -7.35 -4.78
C ASP A 76 -4.06 -6.18 -4.16
N MET A 77 -3.36 -5.16 -3.64
CA MET A 77 -3.95 -3.94 -3.08
C MET A 77 -2.96 -2.77 -3.08
N ILE A 78 -3.44 -1.57 -2.75
CA ILE A 78 -2.60 -0.36 -2.62
C ILE A 78 -2.62 0.20 -1.19
N LEU A 79 -1.46 0.61 -0.70
CA LEU A 79 -1.28 1.46 0.46
C LEU A 79 -0.92 2.87 -0.03
N ILE A 80 -1.61 3.89 0.46
CA ILE A 80 -1.50 5.27 0.00
C ILE A 80 -1.07 6.16 1.17
N ASN A 81 0.07 6.85 1.05
CA ASN A 81 0.53 7.81 2.05
C ASN A 81 0.07 9.23 1.73
N TYR A 82 -0.90 9.74 2.48
CA TYR A 82 -1.40 11.12 2.37
C TYR A 82 -0.92 11.99 3.52
N ASN A 83 0.38 12.02 3.76
CA ASN A 83 1.02 12.98 4.66
C ASN A 83 1.19 14.36 4.02
N GLY A 84 1.27 15.40 4.86
CA GLY A 84 1.51 16.77 4.42
C GLY A 84 0.24 17.62 4.31
N THR A 85 0.43 18.91 4.02
CA THR A 85 -0.70 19.84 3.78
C THR A 85 -1.35 19.56 2.43
N GLU A 86 -0.52 19.46 1.39
CA GLU A 86 -0.93 19.02 0.06
C GLU A 86 -0.54 17.55 -0.12
N ILE A 87 -1.44 16.77 -0.68
CA ILE A 87 -1.16 15.37 -1.05
C ILE A 87 -0.41 15.32 -2.37
N ASP A 88 0.46 14.33 -2.53
CA ASP A 88 1.20 14.15 -3.78
C ASP A 88 0.26 13.85 -4.95
N SER A 89 0.32 14.71 -5.98
CA SER A 89 -0.45 14.54 -7.22
C SER A 89 -0.15 13.23 -7.96
N GLY A 90 1.09 12.72 -7.90
CA GLY A 90 1.44 11.42 -8.48
C GLY A 90 0.68 10.29 -7.78
N THR A 91 0.76 10.26 -6.45
CA THR A 91 0.03 9.34 -5.58
C THR A 91 -1.50 9.42 -5.82
N VAL A 92 -2.08 10.60 -6.07
CA VAL A 92 -3.50 10.75 -6.41
C VAL A 92 -3.85 10.08 -7.74
N VAL A 93 -2.99 10.23 -8.77
CA VAL A 93 -3.18 9.56 -10.06
C VAL A 93 -3.09 8.05 -9.92
N GLU A 94 -2.15 7.56 -9.11
CA GLU A 94 -2.04 6.14 -8.78
C GLU A 94 -3.30 5.64 -8.08
N GLN A 95 -3.81 6.35 -7.06
CA GLN A 95 -5.08 6.03 -6.42
C GLN A 95 -6.19 5.92 -7.47
N GLN A 96 -6.36 6.89 -8.34
CA GLN A 96 -7.45 6.87 -9.33
C GLN A 96 -7.33 5.66 -10.28
N PHE A 97 -6.11 5.35 -10.74
CA PHE A 97 -5.87 4.16 -11.55
C PHE A 97 -6.27 2.87 -10.83
N THR A 98 -5.98 2.76 -9.52
CA THR A 98 -6.41 1.59 -8.72
C THR A 98 -7.94 1.46 -8.63
N ARG A 99 -8.68 2.57 -8.69
CA ARG A 99 -10.16 2.55 -8.68
C ARG A 99 -10.73 2.04 -9.98
N ASP A 100 -10.08 2.41 -11.09
CA ASP A 100 -10.44 1.89 -12.41
C ASP A 100 -10.22 0.37 -12.52
N LEU A 101 -9.34 -0.19 -11.69
CA LEU A 101 -9.09 -1.62 -11.57
C LEU A 101 -9.92 -2.32 -10.48
N ASP A 102 -10.78 -1.58 -9.76
CA ASP A 102 -11.50 -2.08 -8.58
C ASP A 102 -10.55 -2.81 -7.61
N MET A 103 -9.43 -2.16 -7.29
CA MET A 103 -8.46 -2.67 -6.34
C MET A 103 -8.74 -2.09 -4.93
N PRO A 104 -8.69 -2.92 -3.87
CA PRO A 104 -8.84 -2.44 -2.50
C PRO A 104 -7.67 -1.53 -2.11
N ALA A 105 -7.94 -0.57 -1.21
CA ALA A 105 -6.95 0.43 -0.82
C ALA A 105 -6.96 0.75 0.68
N VAL A 106 -5.80 1.08 1.22
CA VAL A 106 -5.68 1.70 2.54
C VAL A 106 -5.01 3.05 2.36
N ILE A 107 -5.62 4.09 2.92
CA ILE A 107 -5.00 5.41 3.00
C ILE A 107 -4.45 5.56 4.42
N VAL A 108 -3.14 5.79 4.54
CA VAL A 108 -2.49 6.12 5.81
C VAL A 108 -2.14 7.60 5.84
N ARG A 109 -2.47 8.25 6.95
CA ARG A 109 -2.04 9.60 7.25
C ARG A 109 -1.52 9.67 8.68
N THR A 110 -0.25 9.98 8.81
CA THR A 110 0.44 10.14 10.10
C THR A 110 0.52 11.61 10.56
N ASP A 111 0.15 12.54 9.69
CA ASP A 111 -0.02 13.96 10.02
C ASP A 111 -1.42 14.22 10.61
N PHE A 112 -1.50 14.37 11.93
CA PHE A 112 -2.75 14.64 12.65
C PHE A 112 -3.32 16.04 12.39
N ARG A 113 -2.55 16.93 11.75
CA ARG A 113 -3.01 18.29 11.48
C ARG A 113 -4.03 18.25 10.35
N ARG A 114 -5.10 19.02 10.54
CA ARG A 114 -6.12 19.22 9.52
C ARG A 114 -5.61 20.23 8.49
N GLY A 115 -5.60 19.81 7.23
CA GLY A 115 -5.29 20.66 6.08
C GLY A 115 -6.20 20.42 4.87
N GLY A 116 -7.22 19.57 5.04
CA GLY A 116 -8.14 19.16 3.98
C GLY A 116 -9.50 19.85 4.04
N ASP A 117 -10.44 19.27 3.30
CA ASP A 117 -11.79 19.81 3.13
C ASP A 117 -12.80 19.11 4.04
N CYS A 118 -13.72 19.90 4.61
CA CYS A 118 -14.82 19.43 5.45
C CYS A 118 -14.33 18.52 6.61
N ASN A 119 -14.70 17.24 6.59
CA ASN A 119 -14.36 16.24 7.61
C ASN A 119 -13.16 15.38 7.23
N LEU A 120 -12.54 15.60 6.07
CA LEU A 120 -11.37 14.85 5.63
C LEU A 120 -10.09 15.63 5.92
N PRO A 121 -9.00 14.93 6.27
CA PRO A 121 -7.73 15.59 6.58
C PRO A 121 -6.94 16.01 5.33
N PHE A 122 -7.45 15.67 4.13
CA PHE A 122 -6.92 16.01 2.80
C PHE A 122 -8.08 16.42 1.86
N ASN A 123 -7.78 16.72 0.59
CA ASN A 123 -8.76 17.13 -0.41
C ASN A 123 -9.94 16.16 -0.53
N LEU A 124 -11.18 16.66 -0.49
CA LEU A 124 -12.36 15.79 -0.46
C LEU A 124 -12.50 14.87 -1.68
N MET A 125 -11.93 15.27 -2.83
CA MET A 125 -12.02 14.51 -4.08
C MET A 125 -11.23 13.19 -4.02
N ALA A 126 -10.31 13.05 -3.08
CA ALA A 126 -9.56 11.81 -2.87
C ALA A 126 -10.25 10.84 -1.87
N GLY A 127 -11.35 11.27 -1.23
CA GLY A 127 -12.06 10.50 -0.21
C GLY A 127 -13.28 9.72 -0.72
N TYR A 128 -13.91 8.97 0.20
CA TYR A 128 -15.20 8.28 0.01
C TYR A 128 -15.26 7.18 -1.04
N TYR A 129 -14.11 6.75 -1.57
CA TYR A 129 -14.07 5.61 -2.47
C TYR A 129 -14.42 4.31 -1.73
N PRO A 130 -15.20 3.41 -2.34
CA PRO A 130 -15.49 2.11 -1.74
C PRO A 130 -14.23 1.27 -1.61
N ARG A 131 -14.29 0.21 -0.78
CA ARG A 131 -13.16 -0.70 -0.53
C ARG A 131 -11.88 0.07 -0.17
N THR A 132 -12.07 1.11 0.63
CA THR A 132 -11.00 1.99 1.09
C THR A 132 -11.15 2.24 2.57
N GLU A 133 -10.10 1.97 3.33
CA GLU A 133 -10.03 2.32 4.74
C GLU A 133 -9.04 3.48 4.96
N LEU A 134 -9.43 4.46 5.76
CA LEU A 134 -8.59 5.59 6.16
C LEU A 134 -8.05 5.35 7.57
N VAL A 135 -6.73 5.36 7.70
CA VAL A 135 -6.00 5.20 8.96
C VAL A 135 -5.33 6.52 9.31
N GLU A 136 -5.96 7.28 10.22
CA GLU A 136 -5.40 8.51 10.78
C GLU A 136 -4.59 8.20 12.05
N ILE A 137 -3.34 8.62 12.08
CA ILE A 137 -2.40 8.35 13.17
C ILE A 137 -1.76 9.66 13.60
N ASN A 138 -1.70 9.91 14.90
CA ASN A 138 -0.94 11.03 15.44
C ASN A 138 0.52 10.64 15.66
N ALA A 139 1.38 10.86 14.65
CA ALA A 139 2.80 10.52 14.70
C ALA A 139 3.54 11.12 15.92
N MET A 140 3.17 12.34 16.33
CA MET A 140 3.78 12.99 17.49
C MET A 140 3.46 12.24 18.80
N SER A 141 2.26 11.69 18.90
CA SER A 141 1.88 10.86 20.04
C SER A 141 2.61 9.51 20.01
N GLU A 142 2.70 8.87 18.83
CA GLU A 142 3.47 7.63 18.66
C GLU A 142 4.94 7.80 19.03
N LEU A 143 5.56 8.90 18.61
CA LEU A 143 6.94 9.22 18.96
C LEU A 143 7.14 9.31 20.47
N LYS A 144 6.24 10.02 21.18
CA LYS A 144 6.33 10.17 22.65
C LYS A 144 6.15 8.84 23.38
N ILE A 145 5.24 7.99 22.89
CA ILE A 145 5.01 6.66 23.46
C ILE A 145 6.27 5.79 23.30
N ALA A 146 6.84 5.75 22.09
CA ALA A 146 8.07 5.02 21.83
C ALA A 146 9.25 5.55 22.67
N ASP A 147 9.43 6.87 22.74
CA ASP A 147 10.49 7.52 23.54
C ASP A 147 10.41 7.18 25.04
N ALA A 148 9.19 7.05 25.58
CA ALA A 148 8.94 6.68 26.96
C ALA A 148 9.19 5.19 27.27
N GLN A 149 9.05 4.31 26.28
CA GLN A 149 9.23 2.87 26.42
C GLN A 149 10.68 2.41 26.26
N VAL A 150 11.52 3.22 25.61
CA VAL A 150 12.93 2.89 25.40
C VAL A 150 13.78 3.20 26.64
N ALA A 151 14.67 2.27 26.98
CA ALA A 151 15.50 2.36 28.17
C ALA A 151 16.48 3.55 28.11
N LYS A 152 16.47 4.38 29.16
CA LYS A 152 17.28 5.62 29.23
C LYS A 152 18.79 5.40 29.37
N HIS A 153 19.23 4.19 29.71
CA HIS A 153 20.64 3.86 29.90
C HIS A 153 21.35 3.48 28.59
N LEU A 154 20.60 3.34 27.49
CA LEU A 154 21.16 3.05 26.18
C LEU A 154 21.98 4.24 25.66
N SER A 155 22.90 3.97 24.75
CA SER A 155 23.55 5.02 23.98
C SER A 155 22.50 5.83 23.20
N ILE A 156 22.83 7.08 22.85
CA ILE A 156 21.93 7.95 22.07
C ILE A 156 21.56 7.27 20.74
N ASP A 157 22.53 6.62 20.09
CA ASP A 157 22.33 5.95 18.81
C ASP A 157 21.39 4.74 18.93
N ASP A 158 21.61 3.88 19.93
CA ASP A 158 20.76 2.70 20.15
C ASP A 158 19.35 3.10 20.58
N ARG A 159 19.24 4.14 21.40
CA ARG A 159 17.97 4.71 21.82
C ARG A 159 17.19 5.22 20.62
N ASN A 160 17.80 6.04 19.77
CA ASN A 160 17.15 6.59 18.58
C ASN A 160 16.69 5.49 17.60
N LYS A 161 17.51 4.46 17.37
CA LYS A 161 17.14 3.30 16.56
C LYS A 161 15.93 2.57 17.13
N GLN A 162 15.92 2.29 18.44
CA GLN A 162 14.81 1.59 19.08
C GLN A 162 13.51 2.41 19.03
N ILE A 163 13.58 3.73 19.23
CA ILE A 163 12.41 4.62 19.13
C ILE A 163 11.81 4.55 17.72
N GLN A 164 12.65 4.65 16.68
CA GLN A 164 12.20 4.57 15.29
C GLN A 164 11.54 3.22 14.99
N ILE A 165 12.13 2.11 15.42
CA ILE A 165 11.56 0.76 15.23
C ILE A 165 10.22 0.62 15.96
N GLN A 166 10.14 1.03 17.23
CA GLN A 166 8.91 0.93 18.01
C GLN A 166 7.79 1.80 17.44
N MET A 167 8.11 3.02 16.99
CA MET A 167 7.16 3.92 16.35
C MET A 167 6.67 3.33 15.03
N ALA A 168 7.56 2.87 14.16
CA ALA A 168 7.21 2.25 12.89
C ALA A 168 6.34 1.00 13.09
N ASP A 169 6.63 0.19 14.10
CA ASP A 169 5.84 -0.99 14.46
C ASP A 169 4.42 -0.66 14.91
N SER A 170 4.29 0.38 15.73
CA SER A 170 2.98 0.83 16.20
C SER A 170 2.11 1.31 15.03
N ILE A 171 2.70 2.09 14.13
CA ILE A 171 2.05 2.54 12.89
C ILE A 171 1.69 1.34 12.01
N ALA A 172 2.65 0.43 11.77
CA ALA A 172 2.46 -0.75 10.95
C ALA A 172 1.33 -1.67 11.47
N ARG A 173 1.20 -1.85 12.80
CA ARG A 173 0.08 -2.62 13.39
C ARG A 173 -1.28 -2.01 13.06
N LYS A 174 -1.40 -0.69 13.06
CA LYS A 174 -2.66 -0.01 12.71
C LYS A 174 -2.97 -0.13 11.22
N VAL A 175 -1.95 0.05 10.38
CA VAL A 175 -2.07 -0.18 8.92
C VAL A 175 -2.45 -1.62 8.64
N LEU A 176 -1.88 -2.58 9.35
CA LEU A 176 -2.16 -4.01 9.17
C LEU A 176 -3.62 -4.37 9.42
N VAL A 177 -4.24 -3.81 10.46
CA VAL A 177 -5.68 -3.99 10.72
C VAL A 177 -6.51 -3.50 9.53
N ALA A 178 -6.17 -2.34 8.97
CA ALA A 178 -6.88 -1.81 7.80
C ALA A 178 -6.63 -2.64 6.53
N LEU A 179 -5.41 -3.16 6.35
CA LEU A 179 -5.09 -4.06 5.23
C LEU A 179 -5.91 -5.35 5.36
N ASP A 180 -5.98 -5.94 6.55
CA ASP A 180 -6.73 -7.17 6.84
C ASP A 180 -8.25 -6.97 6.60
N ASN A 181 -8.79 -5.83 7.03
CA ASN A 181 -10.20 -5.50 6.77
C ASN A 181 -10.46 -5.32 5.26
N THR A 182 -9.63 -4.51 4.60
CA THR A 182 -9.90 -4.07 3.23
C THR A 182 -9.71 -5.19 2.23
N ILE A 183 -8.71 -6.06 2.41
CA ILE A 183 -8.43 -7.16 1.48
C ILE A 183 -9.58 -8.17 1.40
N THR A 184 -10.37 -8.31 2.46
CA THR A 184 -11.54 -9.21 2.50
C THR A 184 -12.78 -8.63 1.83
N THR A 185 -12.77 -7.36 1.46
CA THR A 185 -13.91 -6.73 0.78
C THR A 185 -14.06 -7.27 -0.65
N SER A 186 -15.28 -7.70 -0.99
CA SER A 186 -15.56 -8.22 -2.33
C SER A 186 -15.42 -7.13 -3.39
N PRO A 187 -14.85 -7.44 -4.57
CA PRO A 187 -14.83 -6.53 -5.70
C PRO A 187 -16.23 -6.05 -6.07
N LEU A 188 -16.36 -4.76 -6.38
CA LEU A 188 -17.61 -4.16 -6.85
C LEU A 188 -17.88 -4.46 -8.33
N MET A 189 -16.82 -4.60 -9.12
CA MET A 189 -16.91 -4.80 -10.56
C MET A 189 -17.38 -6.22 -10.88
N PRO A 190 -18.53 -6.39 -11.57
CA PRO A 190 -19.03 -7.70 -11.96
C PRO A 190 -18.03 -8.44 -12.84
N ALA A 191 -17.86 -9.74 -12.61
CA ALA A 191 -16.82 -10.55 -13.26
C ALA A 191 -16.92 -10.51 -14.79
N GLU A 192 -18.12 -10.45 -15.35
CA GLU A 192 -18.38 -10.38 -16.79
C GLU A 192 -17.87 -9.08 -17.44
N HIS A 193 -17.78 -7.98 -16.68
CA HIS A 193 -17.34 -6.68 -17.18
C HIS A 193 -15.84 -6.41 -16.95
N ARG A 194 -15.20 -7.13 -16.01
CA ARG A 194 -13.80 -6.87 -15.61
C ARG A 194 -12.84 -6.79 -16.78
N LYS A 195 -12.85 -7.81 -17.64
CA LYS A 195 -11.94 -7.86 -18.78
C LYS A 195 -12.07 -6.61 -19.68
N GLN A 196 -13.30 -6.26 -20.05
CA GLN A 196 -13.56 -5.15 -20.96
C GLN A 196 -13.20 -3.80 -20.31
N ILE A 197 -13.51 -3.61 -19.03
CA ILE A 197 -13.18 -2.39 -18.30
C ILE A 197 -11.65 -2.26 -18.12
N HIS A 198 -10.94 -3.34 -17.84
CA HIS A 198 -9.48 -3.33 -17.76
C HIS A 198 -8.83 -2.99 -19.10
N GLU A 199 -9.27 -3.62 -20.20
CA GLU A 199 -8.81 -3.31 -21.56
C GLU A 199 -9.08 -1.83 -21.92
N TRP A 200 -10.26 -1.31 -21.58
CA TRP A 200 -10.59 0.09 -21.77
C TRP A 200 -9.73 1.02 -20.91
N THR A 201 -9.48 0.66 -19.65
CA THR A 201 -8.64 1.44 -18.72
C THR A 201 -7.21 1.57 -19.23
N ILE A 202 -6.64 0.50 -19.77
CA ILE A 202 -5.31 0.55 -20.38
C ILE A 202 -5.31 1.46 -21.62
N THR A 203 -6.34 1.33 -22.46
CA THR A 203 -6.49 2.13 -23.68
C THR A 203 -6.67 3.61 -23.38
N LYS A 204 -7.56 3.98 -22.46
CA LYS A 204 -7.85 5.38 -22.10
C LYS A 204 -6.63 6.08 -21.49
N MET A 205 -5.80 5.35 -20.74
CA MET A 205 -4.56 5.87 -20.13
C MET A 205 -3.40 5.96 -21.14
N GLY A 206 -3.61 5.45 -22.36
CA GLY A 206 -2.63 5.44 -23.44
C GLY A 206 -1.37 4.64 -23.08
N ILE A 207 -1.51 3.54 -22.33
CA ILE A 207 -0.38 2.71 -21.89
C ILE A 207 0.27 2.04 -23.11
N GLY A 208 1.60 2.07 -23.17
CA GLY A 208 2.36 1.48 -24.28
C GLY A 208 2.16 -0.04 -24.40
N PRO A 209 2.25 -0.63 -25.61
CA PRO A 209 1.94 -2.04 -25.85
C PRO A 209 2.69 -3.03 -24.95
N LYS A 210 3.96 -2.75 -24.64
CA LYS A 210 4.79 -3.54 -23.71
C LYS A 210 4.10 -3.68 -22.35
N TYR A 211 3.81 -2.56 -21.69
CA TYR A 211 3.20 -2.52 -20.35
C TYR A 211 1.73 -2.92 -20.37
N ALA A 212 1.00 -2.65 -21.45
CA ALA A 212 -0.38 -3.06 -21.62
C ALA A 212 -0.52 -4.60 -21.55
N ALA A 213 0.36 -5.33 -22.21
CA ALA A 213 0.38 -6.79 -22.17
C ALA A 213 0.66 -7.31 -20.74
N ASP A 214 1.62 -6.70 -20.05
CA ASP A 214 1.98 -7.06 -18.67
C ASP A 214 0.83 -6.84 -17.68
N ILE A 215 0.13 -5.71 -17.80
CA ILE A 215 -1.04 -5.38 -16.97
C ILE A 215 -2.14 -6.42 -17.19
N LEU A 216 -2.50 -6.70 -18.45
CA LEU A 216 -3.56 -7.67 -18.75
C LEU A 216 -3.22 -9.09 -18.27
N ALA A 217 -1.95 -9.48 -18.31
CA ALA A 217 -1.51 -10.76 -17.76
C ALA A 217 -1.70 -10.79 -16.24
N SER A 218 -1.27 -9.73 -15.54
CA SER A 218 -1.33 -9.62 -14.08
C SER A 218 -2.77 -9.63 -13.56
N LEU A 219 -3.69 -8.92 -14.21
CA LEU A 219 -5.09 -8.85 -13.82
C LEU A 219 -5.83 -10.18 -14.00
N LYS A 220 -5.43 -11.01 -14.98
CA LYS A 220 -5.96 -12.38 -15.12
C LYS A 220 -5.59 -13.23 -13.92
N GLU A 221 -4.34 -13.15 -13.45
CA GLU A 221 -3.89 -13.89 -12.27
C GLU A 221 -4.64 -13.47 -11.01
N GLN A 222 -4.89 -12.17 -10.81
CA GLN A 222 -5.67 -11.67 -9.67
C GLN A 222 -7.12 -12.13 -9.69
N THR A 223 -7.73 -12.19 -10.89
CA THR A 223 -9.10 -12.72 -11.04
C THR A 223 -9.19 -14.19 -10.62
N VAL A 224 -8.11 -14.97 -10.81
CA VAL A 224 -8.03 -16.36 -10.34
C VAL A 224 -7.85 -16.44 -8.81
N ARG A 225 -7.23 -15.44 -8.18
CA ARG A 225 -6.95 -15.38 -6.74
C ARG A 225 -8.15 -14.93 -5.88
N ASP A 226 -9.38 -15.06 -6.38
CA ASP A 226 -10.61 -14.46 -5.83
C ASP A 226 -10.57 -14.32 -4.30
N PHE A 227 -10.54 -13.06 -3.82
CA PHE A 227 -10.27 -12.71 -2.43
C PHE A 227 -11.31 -13.26 -1.44
N SER A 228 -12.46 -13.71 -1.96
CA SER A 228 -13.51 -14.44 -1.26
C SER A 228 -13.04 -15.81 -0.71
N SER A 229 -12.01 -16.42 -1.30
CA SER A 229 -11.47 -17.72 -0.88
C SER A 229 -10.52 -17.63 0.33
N ARG A 230 -10.15 -16.43 0.77
CA ARG A 230 -9.24 -16.20 1.91
C ARG A 230 -9.96 -16.05 3.26
N VAL A 231 -11.24 -16.42 3.32
CA VAL A 231 -11.99 -16.50 4.57
C VAL A 231 -11.46 -17.70 5.37
N TYR A 232 -10.74 -17.38 6.44
CA TYR A 232 -10.22 -18.27 7.47
C TYR A 232 -11.03 -19.58 7.65
N GLN A 233 -10.34 -20.71 7.47
CA GLN A 233 -10.58 -21.92 8.27
C GLN A 233 -9.74 -21.87 9.54
#